data_AF-A0A969ZLR3-F1
#
_entry.id   AF-A0A969ZLR3-F1
#
_cell.length_a   1.000
_cell.length_b   1.000
_cell.length_c   1.000
_cell.angle_alpha   90.00
_cell.angle_beta   90.00
_cell.angle_gamma   90.00
#
_symmetry.space_group_name_H-M   'P 1'
#
loop_
_entity.id
_entity.type
_entity.pdbx_description
1 polymer ?
#
loop_
_entity_poly.entity_id
_entity_poly.type
_entity_poly.pdbx_seq_one_letter_code
_entity_poly.pdbx_strand_id
1 'polypeptide(L)'
;MHTLGIDIGSTTSKGIILKDGKEIIASTIIPSGTGTKGPQLALESLLNKSQLKLENIDFSVSTGYGRGTFEMADTEVSELSCHARGVYFTCPDVRTIIDIGGQDVKVLSLTEQGKMQNFLMNDKCAAGTGRFLDVMASILQIRVDDLGRIAEKSDNPISISNTCTVFAESEVISQLALGVELSDLVAGICESVARRVSSLAKRISIREKVTTSLFESAIFNMGMMVQAAQYKGIGKTYPIDVREADNPFNTAWLTSDGRYIQTCMPDYNTYYNKFMAAIGREDLVDNENYFPVQNMQAKNLGTEVYDIVTEAMKKKTVLEWKEILTEADIPFSVAQSWEEILEDEQAWANNCFYKMKYDNGDERTLVCLPVKFAEMGRPEYNRGPLIGEHGPEILKSIGYTDEEIEELIDRKALYVWDDKDNKLK
;
A
#
# COMPACT_ATOMS: atom_id res chain seq x y z
N MET A 1 -21.40 -26.95 24.85
CA MET A 1 -20.10 -26.84 25.55
C MET A 1 -19.94 -25.42 26.06
N HIS A 2 -19.68 -25.20 27.35
CA HIS A 2 -19.33 -23.90 27.91
C HIS A 2 -17.84 -23.83 28.20
N THR A 3 -17.19 -22.79 27.70
CA THR A 3 -15.76 -22.58 27.93
C THR A 3 -15.51 -21.28 28.68
N LEU A 4 -14.58 -21.31 29.64
CA LEU A 4 -14.19 -20.18 30.46
C LEU A 4 -12.85 -19.62 29.99
N GLY A 5 -12.77 -18.33 29.73
CA GLY A 5 -11.51 -17.61 29.54
C GLY A 5 -11.27 -16.63 30.67
N ILE A 6 -10.09 -16.63 31.27
CA ILE A 6 -9.67 -15.64 32.28
C ILE A 6 -8.33 -15.00 31.87
N ASP A 7 -8.33 -13.68 31.74
CA ASP A 7 -7.16 -12.85 31.46
C ASP A 7 -6.70 -12.15 32.75
N ILE A 8 -5.49 -12.47 33.20
CA ILE A 8 -4.90 -11.96 34.44
C ILE A 8 -3.81 -10.95 34.06
N GLY A 9 -4.26 -9.72 33.81
CA GLY A 9 -3.41 -8.59 33.43
C GLY A 9 -2.81 -7.86 34.63
N SER A 10 -1.94 -6.88 34.34
CA SER A 10 -1.26 -6.07 35.36
C SER A 10 -2.18 -5.11 36.12
N THR A 11 -3.28 -4.67 35.48
CA THR A 11 -4.22 -3.69 36.05
C THR A 11 -5.62 -4.27 36.27
N THR A 12 -5.98 -5.34 35.56
CA THR A 12 -7.33 -5.91 35.58
C THR A 12 -7.28 -7.43 35.46
N SER A 13 -8.24 -8.10 36.07
CA SER A 13 -8.60 -9.48 35.77
C SER A 13 -9.91 -9.46 34.97
N LYS A 14 -9.88 -10.02 33.76
CA LYS A 14 -11.05 -10.08 32.88
C LYS A 14 -11.45 -11.54 32.73
N GLY A 15 -12.70 -11.78 32.39
CA GLY A 15 -13.07 -13.10 31.94
C GLY A 15 -14.35 -13.12 31.14
N ILE A 16 -14.56 -14.27 30.50
CA ILE A 16 -15.63 -14.51 29.56
C ILE A 16 -16.07 -15.98 29.64
N ILE A 17 -17.37 -16.22 29.48
CA ILE A 17 -17.91 -17.56 29.24
C ILE A 17 -18.51 -17.59 27.85
N LEU A 18 -18.05 -18.54 27.03
CA LEU A 18 -18.58 -18.80 25.71
C LEU A 18 -19.42 -20.08 25.70
N LYS A 19 -20.51 -20.08 24.93
CA LYS A 19 -21.25 -21.28 24.57
C LYS A 19 -20.90 -21.69 23.14
N ASP A 20 -20.52 -22.95 22.99
CA ASP A 20 -20.15 -23.62 21.74
C ASP A 20 -19.06 -22.85 20.95
N GLY A 21 -18.22 -22.10 21.66
CA GLY A 21 -17.14 -21.28 21.09
C GLY A 21 -17.61 -20.10 20.22
N LYS A 22 -18.90 -19.75 20.24
CA LYS A 22 -19.52 -18.75 19.34
C LYS A 22 -20.34 -17.68 20.04
N GLU A 23 -21.02 -18.03 21.12
CA GLU A 23 -21.93 -17.10 21.80
C GLU A 23 -21.33 -16.64 23.12
N ILE A 24 -21.26 -15.33 23.36
CA ILE A 24 -20.81 -14.78 24.64
C ILE A 24 -21.98 -14.81 25.62
N ILE A 25 -21.89 -15.65 26.65
CA ILE A 25 -22.93 -15.80 27.67
C ILE A 25 -22.73 -14.78 28.80
N ALA A 26 -21.49 -14.58 29.23
CA ALA A 26 -21.15 -13.62 30.27
C ALA A 26 -19.76 -13.06 30.07
N SER A 27 -19.56 -11.80 30.46
CA SER A 27 -18.25 -11.15 30.52
C SER A 27 -18.11 -10.27 31.76
N THR A 28 -16.87 -10.09 32.21
CA THR A 28 -16.56 -9.22 33.34
C THR A 28 -15.17 -8.62 33.23
N ILE A 29 -14.99 -7.45 33.84
CA ILE A 29 -13.71 -6.80 34.06
C ILE A 29 -13.67 -6.40 35.52
N ILE A 30 -12.66 -6.89 36.23
CA ILE A 30 -12.42 -6.59 37.65
C ILE A 30 -11.09 -5.83 37.74
N PRO A 31 -11.07 -4.58 38.22
CA PRO A 31 -9.84 -3.89 38.53
C PRO A 31 -9.02 -4.69 39.55
N SER A 32 -7.75 -4.93 39.24
CA SER A 32 -6.82 -5.54 40.18
C SER A 32 -6.45 -4.49 41.21
N GLY A 33 -7.12 -4.51 42.37
CA GLY A 33 -6.67 -3.77 43.57
C GLY A 33 -5.33 -4.32 44.09
N THR A 34 -4.88 -3.84 45.25
CA THR A 34 -3.63 -4.28 45.92
C THR A 34 -3.70 -5.71 46.48
N GLY A 35 -4.05 -6.71 45.66
CA GLY A 35 -4.11 -8.12 46.07
C GLY A 35 -4.34 -9.10 44.92
N THR A 36 -4.08 -10.39 45.18
CA THR A 36 -4.17 -11.53 44.25
C THR A 36 -5.61 -12.06 44.02
N LYS A 37 -6.63 -11.38 44.53
CA LYS A 37 -8.03 -11.86 44.50
C LYS A 37 -8.79 -11.61 43.18
N GLY A 38 -8.21 -10.84 42.26
CA GLY A 38 -8.86 -10.44 41.00
C GLY A 38 -9.44 -11.61 40.17
N PRO A 39 -8.69 -12.70 39.93
CA PRO A 39 -9.18 -13.85 39.18
C PRO A 39 -10.38 -14.54 39.83
N GLN A 40 -10.36 -14.67 41.16
CA GLN A 40 -11.46 -15.28 41.92
C GLN A 40 -12.74 -14.44 41.82
N LEU A 41 -12.63 -13.12 41.98
CA LEU A 41 -13.76 -12.20 41.84
C LEU A 41 -14.30 -12.18 40.40
N ALA A 42 -13.43 -12.30 39.40
CA ALA A 42 -13.85 -12.39 38.01
C ALA A 42 -14.66 -13.68 37.77
N LEU A 43 -14.20 -14.82 38.28
CA LEU A 43 -14.92 -16.08 38.20
C LEU A 43 -16.29 -16.00 38.89
N GLU A 44 -16.35 -15.52 40.14
CA GLU A 44 -17.60 -15.37 40.88
C GLU A 44 -18.61 -14.47 40.13
N SER A 45 -18.14 -13.34 39.58
CA SER A 45 -18.95 -12.44 38.76
C SER A 45 -19.51 -13.15 37.52
N LEU A 46 -18.70 -13.96 36.83
CA LEU A 46 -19.12 -14.69 35.64
C LEU A 46 -20.16 -15.77 35.93
N LEU A 47 -19.95 -16.58 36.97
CA LEU A 47 -20.89 -17.62 37.38
C LEU A 47 -22.24 -17.00 37.79
N ASN A 48 -22.21 -15.90 38.55
CA ASN A 48 -23.42 -15.16 38.93
C ASN A 48 -24.16 -14.56 37.72
N LYS A 49 -23.45 -13.96 36.76
CA LYS A 49 -24.07 -13.37 35.55
C LYS A 49 -24.63 -14.42 34.60
N SER A 50 -23.92 -15.53 34.44
CA SER A 50 -24.32 -16.63 33.54
C SER A 50 -25.37 -17.57 34.15
N GLN A 51 -25.59 -17.51 35.47
CA GLN A 51 -26.40 -18.47 36.23
C GLN A 51 -25.90 -19.92 36.10
N LEU A 52 -24.62 -20.09 35.75
CA LEU A 52 -23.96 -21.40 35.66
C LEU A 52 -23.22 -21.72 36.95
N LYS A 53 -23.01 -23.01 37.19
CA LYS A 53 -22.07 -23.50 38.22
C LYS A 53 -20.73 -23.84 37.58
N LEU A 54 -19.69 -23.92 38.39
CA LEU A 54 -18.35 -24.31 37.92
C LEU A 54 -18.36 -25.68 37.22
N GLU A 55 -19.17 -26.61 37.71
CA GLU A 55 -19.39 -27.95 37.12
C GLU A 55 -19.96 -27.92 35.69
N ASN A 56 -20.52 -26.78 35.25
CA ASN A 56 -21.05 -26.61 33.89
C ASN A 56 -20.00 -26.09 32.90
N ILE A 57 -18.80 -25.77 33.37
CA ILE A 57 -17.68 -25.33 32.53
C ILE A 57 -16.93 -26.58 32.06
N ASP A 58 -16.94 -26.80 30.75
CA ASP A 58 -16.34 -27.98 30.12
C ASP A 58 -14.83 -27.83 29.87
N PHE A 59 -14.36 -26.58 29.70
CA PHE A 59 -12.95 -26.28 29.46
C PHE A 59 -12.62 -24.84 29.84
N SER A 60 -11.41 -24.62 30.34
CA SER A 60 -10.97 -23.33 30.85
C SER A 60 -9.56 -22.96 30.40
N VAL A 61 -9.36 -21.68 30.08
CA VAL A 61 -8.09 -21.13 29.60
C VAL A 61 -7.72 -19.92 30.43
N SER A 62 -6.49 -19.88 30.92
CA SER A 62 -5.91 -18.68 31.53
C SER A 62 -4.88 -18.01 30.62
N THR A 63 -4.83 -16.68 30.68
CA THR A 63 -3.92 -15.85 29.88
C THR A 63 -3.45 -14.62 30.68
N GLY A 64 -2.56 -13.83 30.10
CA GLY A 64 -1.95 -12.65 30.74
C GLY A 64 -0.69 -12.98 31.53
N TYR A 65 -0.19 -11.98 32.26
CA TYR A 65 1.02 -12.09 33.08
C TYR A 65 0.83 -13.02 34.27
N GLY A 66 -0.36 -13.00 34.88
CA GLY A 66 -0.70 -13.82 36.04
C GLY A 66 -1.32 -15.17 35.69
N ARG A 67 -1.28 -15.62 34.43
CA ARG A 67 -1.99 -16.85 34.00
C ARG A 67 -1.69 -18.09 34.86
N GLY A 68 -0.44 -18.23 35.32
CA GLY A 68 0.00 -19.35 36.16
C GLY A 68 -0.45 -19.26 37.63
N THR A 69 -1.12 -18.18 38.04
CA THR A 69 -1.71 -18.06 39.38
C THR A 69 -3.14 -18.59 39.45
N PHE A 70 -3.71 -19.03 38.32
CA PHE A 70 -5.07 -19.55 38.26
C PHE A 70 -5.06 -21.06 38.02
N GLU A 71 -4.91 -21.81 39.12
CA GLU A 71 -4.75 -23.27 39.13
C GLU A 71 -5.96 -24.04 38.57
N MET A 72 -7.11 -23.38 38.44
CA MET A 72 -8.33 -23.99 37.89
C MET A 72 -8.37 -24.01 36.35
N ALA A 73 -7.39 -23.41 35.65
CA ALA A 73 -7.35 -23.46 34.20
C ALA A 73 -6.85 -24.82 33.70
N ASP A 74 -7.54 -25.39 32.72
CA ASP A 74 -7.12 -26.62 32.04
C ASP A 74 -5.86 -26.39 31.19
N THR A 75 -5.70 -25.18 30.64
CA THR A 75 -4.49 -24.80 29.90
C THR A 75 -4.17 -23.31 30.03
N GLU A 76 -2.88 -23.03 29.93
CA GLU A 76 -2.36 -21.67 29.80
C GLU A 76 -2.09 -21.33 28.34
N VAL A 77 -2.48 -20.13 27.91
CA VAL A 77 -2.17 -19.62 26.57
C VAL A 77 -1.58 -18.21 26.68
N SER A 78 -0.68 -17.87 25.76
CA SER A 78 -0.11 -16.52 25.72
C SER A 78 -1.16 -15.47 25.39
N GLU A 79 -1.06 -14.29 26.03
CA GLU A 79 -1.93 -13.14 25.77
C GLU A 79 -1.92 -12.73 24.30
N LEU A 80 -0.76 -12.79 23.65
CA LEU A 80 -0.61 -12.50 22.23
C LEU A 80 -1.49 -13.39 21.35
N SER A 81 -1.50 -14.69 21.64
CA SER A 81 -2.32 -15.66 20.89
C SER A 81 -3.81 -15.44 21.16
N CYS A 82 -4.17 -15.15 22.42
CA CYS A 82 -5.54 -14.82 22.81
C CYS A 82 -6.04 -13.54 22.13
N HIS A 83 -5.23 -12.48 22.04
CA HIS A 83 -5.55 -11.25 21.31
C HIS A 83 -5.78 -11.52 19.83
N ALA A 84 -4.86 -12.25 19.18
CA ALA A 84 -4.99 -12.60 17.77
C ALA A 84 -6.30 -13.37 17.49
N ARG A 85 -6.60 -14.40 18.28
CA ARG A 85 -7.81 -15.20 18.13
C ARG A 85 -9.09 -14.44 18.49
N GLY A 86 -9.06 -13.66 19.57
CA GLY A 86 -10.20 -12.87 20.04
C GLY A 86 -10.57 -11.76 19.07
N VAL A 87 -9.60 -11.03 18.53
CA VAL A 87 -9.84 -10.01 17.51
C VAL A 87 -10.29 -10.64 16.19
N TYR A 88 -9.71 -11.76 15.76
CA TYR A 88 -10.19 -12.44 14.56
C TYR A 88 -11.64 -12.94 14.70
N PHE A 89 -12.02 -13.37 15.91
CA PHE A 89 -13.37 -13.81 16.21
C PHE A 89 -14.40 -12.67 16.12
N THR A 90 -14.06 -11.45 16.56
CA THR A 90 -14.97 -10.29 16.51
C THR A 90 -14.86 -9.48 15.22
N CYS A 91 -13.67 -9.40 14.64
CA CYS A 91 -13.30 -8.55 13.51
C CYS A 91 -12.38 -9.33 12.53
N PRO A 92 -12.94 -10.23 11.68
CA PRO A 92 -12.15 -11.15 10.85
C PRO A 92 -11.29 -10.48 9.78
N ASP A 93 -11.56 -9.22 9.44
CA ASP A 93 -10.82 -8.44 8.44
C ASP A 93 -9.60 -7.72 9.01
N VAL A 94 -9.44 -7.67 10.33
CA VAL A 94 -8.30 -6.99 10.96
C VAL A 94 -7.00 -7.75 10.66
N ARG A 95 -5.97 -7.02 10.25
CA ARG A 95 -4.62 -7.56 9.95
C ARG A 95 -3.53 -7.01 10.86
N THR A 96 -3.82 -5.95 11.62
CA THR A 96 -2.91 -5.36 12.59
C THR A 96 -3.66 -5.04 13.86
N ILE A 97 -3.16 -5.53 15.00
CA ILE A 97 -3.68 -5.24 16.33
C ILE A 97 -2.69 -4.33 17.04
N ILE A 98 -3.18 -3.26 17.65
CA ILE A 98 -2.42 -2.43 18.59
C ILE A 98 -3.10 -2.55 19.96
N ASP A 99 -2.41 -3.18 20.90
CA ASP A 99 -2.84 -3.33 22.30
C ASP A 99 -2.02 -2.37 23.17
N ILE A 100 -2.66 -1.32 23.69
CA ILE A 100 -2.03 -0.39 24.65
C ILE A 100 -2.42 -0.85 26.05
N GLY A 101 -1.58 -1.71 26.63
CA GLY A 101 -1.75 -2.22 27.98
C GLY A 101 -1.32 -1.21 29.05
N GLY A 102 -1.40 -1.66 30.31
CA GLY A 102 -0.96 -0.87 31.46
C GLY A 102 0.56 -0.74 31.56
N GLN A 103 1.33 -1.77 31.21
CA GLN A 103 2.79 -1.79 31.37
C GLN A 103 3.57 -1.90 30.06
N ASP A 104 2.89 -2.29 28.98
CA ASP A 104 3.47 -2.47 27.65
C ASP A 104 2.46 -2.11 26.56
N VAL A 105 2.98 -1.90 25.37
CA VAL A 105 2.26 -1.77 24.11
C VAL A 105 2.69 -2.94 23.25
N LYS A 106 1.72 -3.62 22.65
CA LYS A 106 1.94 -4.72 21.72
C LYS A 106 1.39 -4.35 20.35
N VAL A 107 2.14 -4.66 19.31
CA VAL A 107 1.63 -4.61 17.94
C VAL A 107 1.75 -6.00 17.34
N LEU A 108 0.64 -6.53 16.86
CA LEU A 108 0.56 -7.85 16.24
C LEU A 108 0.16 -7.71 14.78
N SER A 109 0.78 -8.51 13.91
CA SER A 109 0.33 -8.71 12.53
C SER A 109 -0.30 -10.09 12.40
N LEU A 110 -1.41 -10.17 11.68
CA LEU A 110 -2.17 -11.40 11.50
C LEU A 110 -2.13 -11.87 10.05
N THR A 111 -2.14 -13.19 9.86
CA THR A 111 -2.47 -13.82 8.59
C THR A 111 -3.96 -13.70 8.28
N GLU A 112 -4.36 -14.02 7.05
CA GLU A 112 -5.78 -14.04 6.64
C GLU A 112 -6.64 -15.01 7.45
N GLN A 113 -6.02 -16.05 8.01
CA GLN A 113 -6.67 -17.05 8.86
C GLN A 113 -6.72 -16.63 10.35
N GLY A 114 -6.31 -15.40 10.67
CA GLY A 114 -6.29 -14.88 12.05
C GLY A 114 -5.18 -15.48 12.92
N LYS A 115 -4.14 -16.08 12.32
CA LYS A 115 -2.96 -16.54 13.06
C LYS A 115 -1.98 -15.38 13.20
N MET A 116 -1.27 -15.30 14.33
CA MET A 116 -0.23 -14.30 14.53
C MET A 116 0.96 -14.60 13.59
N GLN A 117 1.30 -13.65 12.72
CA GLN A 117 2.42 -13.76 11.78
C GLN A 117 3.70 -13.18 12.38
N ASN A 118 3.60 -12.01 13.02
CA ASN A 118 4.69 -11.31 13.67
C ASN A 118 4.14 -10.48 14.83
N PHE A 119 4.97 -10.17 15.83
CA PHE A 119 4.62 -9.26 16.91
C PHE A 119 5.82 -8.43 17.36
N LEU A 120 5.54 -7.23 17.87
CA LEU A 120 6.52 -6.37 18.54
C LEU A 120 5.92 -5.88 19.85
N MET A 121 6.78 -5.73 20.85
CA MET A 121 6.45 -5.09 22.12
C MET A 121 7.49 -4.05 22.45
N ASN A 122 7.10 -2.99 23.16
CA ASN A 122 8.08 -2.13 23.80
C ASN A 122 8.67 -2.79 25.06
N ASP A 123 9.79 -2.26 25.54
CA ASP A 123 10.30 -2.63 26.86
C ASP A 123 9.26 -2.29 27.94
N LYS A 124 9.32 -2.99 29.09
CA LYS A 124 8.44 -2.80 30.27
C LYS A 124 8.70 -1.46 30.97
N CYS A 125 8.63 -0.38 30.22
CA CYS A 125 8.72 0.99 30.67
C CYS A 125 7.31 1.58 30.59
N ALA A 126 6.83 2.18 31.68
CA ALA A 126 5.51 2.82 31.69
C ALA A 126 5.37 3.92 30.61
N ALA A 127 6.49 4.45 30.13
CA ALA A 127 6.58 5.40 29.02
C ALA A 127 5.82 4.94 27.77
N GLY A 128 4.76 5.66 27.40
CA GLY A 128 3.96 5.34 26.21
C GLY A 128 2.89 4.26 26.41
N THR A 129 2.51 3.95 27.64
CA THR A 129 1.49 2.94 27.99
C THR A 129 0.30 3.58 28.71
N GLY A 130 -0.74 2.79 29.01
CA GLY A 130 -1.87 3.26 29.82
C GLY A 130 -1.45 3.79 31.20
N ARG A 131 -0.42 3.21 31.84
CA ARG A 131 0.05 3.68 33.15
C ARG A 131 0.66 5.08 33.10
N PHE A 132 1.27 5.46 31.98
CA PHE A 132 1.73 6.84 31.80
C PHE A 132 0.54 7.81 31.80
N LEU A 133 -0.54 7.48 31.10
CA LEU A 133 -1.76 8.30 31.09
C LEU A 133 -2.39 8.38 32.49
N ASP A 134 -2.42 7.27 33.25
CA ASP A 134 -2.87 7.26 34.65
C ASP A 134 -2.09 8.25 35.53
N VAL A 135 -0.75 8.23 35.43
CA VAL A 135 0.12 9.10 36.21
C VAL A 135 -0.12 10.57 35.84
N MET A 136 -0.17 10.88 34.55
CA MET A 136 -0.40 12.25 34.08
C MET A 136 -1.78 12.78 34.47
N ALA A 137 -2.84 11.97 34.35
CA ALA A 137 -4.17 12.32 34.82
C ALA A 137 -4.19 12.59 36.33
N SER A 138 -3.48 11.77 37.12
CA SER A 138 -3.37 11.96 38.57
C SER A 138 -2.66 13.28 38.93
N ILE A 139 -1.59 13.65 38.23
CA ILE A 139 -0.87 14.92 38.44
C ILE A 139 -1.79 16.11 38.13
N LEU A 140 -2.56 15.99 37.05
CA LEU A 140 -3.52 16.99 36.61
C LEU A 140 -4.82 17.00 37.42
N GLN A 141 -4.98 16.08 38.38
CA GLN A 141 -6.20 15.88 39.18
C GLN A 141 -7.47 15.71 38.33
N ILE A 142 -7.35 15.02 37.20
CA ILE A 142 -8.46 14.67 36.30
C ILE A 142 -8.57 13.16 36.16
N ARG A 143 -9.67 12.68 35.58
CA ARG A 143 -9.82 11.25 35.26
C ARG A 143 -9.12 10.96 33.94
N VAL A 144 -8.55 9.77 33.80
CA VAL A 144 -8.00 9.29 32.52
C VAL A 144 -9.06 9.31 31.42
N ASP A 145 -10.31 8.98 31.77
CA ASP A 145 -11.47 9.03 30.87
C ASP A 145 -11.72 10.43 30.27
N ASP A 146 -11.28 11.49 30.96
CA ASP A 146 -11.49 12.88 30.55
C ASP A 146 -10.34 13.39 29.65
N LEU A 147 -9.18 12.71 29.60
CA LEU A 147 -8.01 13.16 28.84
C LEU A 147 -8.34 13.38 27.36
N GLY A 148 -9.04 12.43 26.73
CA GLY A 148 -9.39 12.53 25.30
C GLY A 148 -10.26 13.76 25.00
N ARG A 149 -11.32 13.98 25.80
CA ARG A 149 -12.23 15.13 25.63
C ARG A 149 -11.56 16.47 25.92
N ILE A 150 -10.55 16.49 26.79
CA ILE A 150 -9.78 17.70 27.09
C ILE A 150 -8.77 17.97 25.98
N ALA A 151 -8.08 16.94 25.48
CA ALA A 151 -7.16 17.03 24.34
C ALA A 151 -7.86 17.55 23.07
N GLU A 152 -9.09 17.14 22.81
CA GLU A 152 -9.88 17.58 21.64
C GLU A 152 -10.13 19.11 21.59
N LYS A 153 -10.02 19.80 22.73
CA LYS A 153 -10.18 21.27 22.82
C LYS A 153 -8.87 22.03 22.66
N SER A 154 -7.79 21.33 22.30
CA SER A 154 -6.48 21.95 22.10
C SER A 154 -6.43 22.69 20.76
N ASP A 155 -5.89 23.90 20.79
CA ASP A 155 -5.59 24.68 19.58
C ASP A 155 -4.07 24.64 19.29
N ASN A 156 -3.23 24.54 20.32
CA ASN A 156 -1.77 24.60 20.22
C ASN A 156 -1.10 23.54 21.12
N PRO A 157 -1.19 22.25 20.77
CA PRO A 157 -0.66 21.17 21.60
C PRO A 157 0.85 21.34 21.85
N ILE A 158 1.27 21.20 23.10
CA ILE A 158 2.71 21.29 23.44
C ILE A 158 3.41 19.95 23.19
N SER A 159 4.71 19.99 22.92
CA SER A 159 5.49 18.75 22.82
C SER A 159 6.03 18.33 24.20
N ILE A 160 5.67 17.14 24.66
CA ILE A 160 6.31 16.48 25.80
C ILE A 160 7.61 15.81 25.31
N SER A 161 8.74 16.27 25.83
CA SER A 161 10.09 15.87 25.40
C SER A 161 10.59 14.63 26.14
N ASN A 162 10.19 14.44 27.40
CA ASN A 162 10.73 13.35 28.21
C ASN A 162 10.08 12.00 27.91
N THR A 163 10.93 10.97 27.85
CA THR A 163 10.49 9.59 27.65
C THR A 163 10.23 8.87 28.97
N CYS A 164 11.03 9.10 30.00
CA CYS A 164 10.77 8.52 31.32
C CYS A 164 9.55 9.17 31.98
N THR A 165 8.60 8.36 32.46
CA THR A 165 7.40 8.85 33.17
C THR A 165 7.73 9.78 34.34
N VAL A 166 8.81 9.49 35.08
CA VAL A 166 9.26 10.31 36.23
C VAL A 166 9.72 11.70 35.80
N PHE A 167 10.45 11.81 34.68
CA PHE A 167 10.88 13.10 34.17
C PHE A 167 9.76 13.85 33.45
N ALA A 168 8.87 13.12 32.78
CA ALA A 168 7.68 13.70 32.15
C ALA A 168 6.73 14.28 33.20
N GLU A 169 6.64 13.70 34.40
CA GLU A 169 5.90 14.29 35.53
C GLU A 169 6.44 15.69 35.88
N SER A 170 7.75 15.82 36.08
CA SER A 170 8.38 17.12 36.37
C SER A 170 8.18 18.14 35.24
N GLU A 171 8.22 17.69 33.99
CA GLU A 171 7.97 18.51 32.81
C GLU A 171 6.52 19.02 32.80
N VAL A 172 5.54 18.13 32.99
CA VAL A 172 4.11 18.47 33.04
C VAL A 172 3.82 19.47 34.17
N ILE A 173 4.37 19.26 35.37
CA ILE A 173 4.23 20.20 36.49
C ILE A 173 4.81 21.58 36.15
N SER A 174 5.96 21.60 35.48
CA SER A 174 6.61 22.85 35.06
C SER A 174 5.77 23.61 34.04
N GLN A 175 5.18 22.91 33.06
CA GLN A 175 4.31 23.51 32.04
C GLN A 175 3.02 24.08 32.66
N LEU A 176 2.43 23.39 33.64
CA LEU A 176 1.30 23.94 34.42
C LEU A 176 1.70 25.21 35.17
N ALA A 177 2.88 25.24 35.79
CA ALA A 177 3.38 26.40 36.52
C ALA A 177 3.66 27.60 35.59
N LEU A 178 3.98 27.35 34.32
CA LEU A 178 4.13 28.36 33.27
C LEU A 178 2.80 28.87 32.71
N GLY A 179 1.66 28.31 33.15
CA GLY A 179 0.34 28.73 32.72
C GLY A 179 -0.08 28.22 31.35
N VAL A 180 0.49 27.10 30.89
CA VAL A 180 0.02 26.44 29.66
C VAL A 180 -1.42 25.99 29.82
N GLU A 181 -2.25 26.23 28.80
CA GLU A 181 -3.64 25.79 28.77
C GLU A 181 -3.74 24.27 28.93
N LEU A 182 -4.67 23.84 29.79
CA LEU A 182 -4.79 22.44 30.17
C LEU A 182 -5.07 21.53 28.96
N SER A 183 -5.87 22.00 28.00
CA SER A 183 -6.16 21.25 26.77
C SER A 183 -4.92 21.00 25.93
N ASP A 184 -4.08 22.02 25.75
CA ASP A 184 -2.83 21.94 25.00
C ASP A 184 -1.80 21.01 25.65
N LEU A 185 -1.71 21.06 26.99
CA LEU A 185 -0.88 20.14 27.77
C LEU A 185 -1.34 18.69 27.64
N VAL A 186 -2.65 18.44 27.80
CA VAL A 186 -3.24 17.10 27.71
C VAL A 186 -3.14 16.53 26.30
N ALA A 187 -3.30 17.36 25.26
CA ALA A 187 -3.09 16.95 23.89
C ALA A 187 -1.62 16.53 23.65
N GLY A 188 -0.66 17.29 24.17
CA GLY A 188 0.76 16.93 24.14
C GLY A 188 1.09 15.60 24.81
N ILE A 189 0.47 15.34 25.98
CA ILE A 189 0.59 14.07 26.70
C ILE A 189 0.09 12.92 25.82
N CYS A 190 -1.12 13.06 25.25
CA CYS A 190 -1.73 12.04 24.38
C CYS A 190 -0.91 11.79 23.11
N GLU A 191 -0.44 12.87 22.45
CA GLU A 191 0.40 12.80 21.26
C GLU A 191 1.71 12.06 21.55
N SER A 192 2.33 12.29 22.72
CA SER A 192 3.55 11.60 23.11
C SER A 192 3.39 10.08 23.18
N VAL A 193 2.21 9.60 23.59
CA VAL A 193 1.86 8.17 23.60
C VAL A 193 1.61 7.69 22.17
N ALA A 194 0.76 8.40 21.42
CA ALA A 194 0.42 8.07 20.04
C ALA A 194 1.66 7.96 19.12
N ARG A 195 2.62 8.88 19.24
CA ARG A 195 3.87 8.88 18.46
C ARG A 195 4.71 7.63 18.73
N ARG A 196 4.77 7.17 19.99
CA ARG A 196 5.51 5.96 20.36
C ARG A 196 4.83 4.71 19.81
N VAL A 197 3.52 4.62 19.98
CA VAL A 197 2.69 3.52 19.45
C VAL A 197 2.81 3.46 17.92
N SER A 198 2.73 4.59 17.23
CA SER A 198 2.90 4.69 15.77
C SER A 198 4.29 4.23 15.31
N SER A 199 5.35 4.63 16.03
CA SER A 199 6.72 4.18 15.74
C SER A 199 6.86 2.66 15.87
N LEU A 200 6.30 2.07 16.93
CA LEU A 200 6.29 0.62 17.11
C LEU A 200 5.48 -0.08 16.00
N ALA A 201 4.33 0.47 15.62
CA ALA A 201 3.48 -0.10 14.59
C ALA A 201 4.09 -0.02 13.18
N LYS A 202 4.80 1.07 12.84
CA LYS A 202 5.52 1.19 11.56
C LYS A 202 6.56 0.08 11.36
N ARG A 203 7.19 -0.40 12.44
CA ARG A 203 8.20 -1.47 12.38
C ARG A 203 7.64 -2.85 12.03
N ILE A 204 6.32 -3.07 12.17
CA ILE A 204 5.68 -4.36 11.83
C ILE A 204 4.98 -4.34 10.46
N SER A 205 5.13 -3.25 9.69
CA SER A 205 4.46 -2.99 8.42
C SER A 205 2.94 -3.07 8.53
N ILE A 206 2.31 -1.95 8.90
CA ILE A 206 0.85 -1.78 8.80
C ILE A 206 0.47 -1.94 7.33
N ARG A 207 -0.38 -2.93 7.03
CA ARG A 207 -0.83 -3.20 5.66
C ARG A 207 -2.19 -2.57 5.45
N GLU A 208 -2.26 -1.66 4.49
CA GLU A 208 -3.55 -1.18 3.99
C GLU A 208 -4.15 -2.20 3.02
N LYS A 209 -5.48 -2.29 3.01
CA LYS A 209 -6.19 -2.98 1.93
C LYS A 209 -6.12 -2.10 0.68
N VAL A 210 -5.22 -2.42 -0.24
CA VAL A 210 -5.11 -1.73 -1.53
C VAL A 210 -6.04 -2.42 -2.52
N THR A 211 -6.98 -1.68 -3.10
CA THR A 211 -7.86 -2.14 -4.17
C THR A 211 -7.75 -1.20 -5.37
N THR A 212 -7.84 -1.75 -6.57
CA THR A 212 -8.04 -1.00 -7.81
C THR A 212 -8.96 -1.81 -8.73
N SER A 213 -9.63 -1.14 -9.66
CA SER A 213 -10.35 -1.78 -10.76
C SER A 213 -9.71 -1.49 -12.12
N LEU A 214 -9.94 -2.40 -13.08
CA LEU A 214 -9.58 -2.16 -14.48
C LEU A 214 -10.25 -0.90 -15.04
N PHE A 215 -11.46 -0.58 -14.55
CA PHE A 215 -12.19 0.62 -14.97
C PHE A 215 -11.54 1.91 -14.44
N GLU A 216 -11.15 1.96 -13.16
CA GLU A 216 -10.40 3.08 -12.60
C GLU A 216 -9.08 3.31 -13.33
N SER A 217 -8.35 2.23 -13.63
CA SER A 217 -7.10 2.29 -14.41
C SER A 217 -7.33 2.85 -15.81
N ALA A 218 -8.43 2.44 -16.48
CA ALA A 218 -8.79 2.98 -17.78
C ALA A 218 -9.13 4.47 -17.73
N ILE A 219 -9.91 4.91 -16.73
CA ILE A 219 -10.24 6.33 -16.53
C ILE A 219 -8.96 7.15 -16.25
N PHE A 220 -8.05 6.63 -15.43
CA PHE A 220 -6.78 7.30 -15.14
C PHE A 220 -5.92 7.48 -16.40
N ASN A 221 -5.77 6.43 -17.22
CA ASN A 221 -5.06 6.50 -18.50
C ASN A 221 -5.69 7.52 -19.47
N MET A 222 -7.00 7.76 -19.37
CA MET A 222 -7.72 8.75 -20.17
C MET A 222 -7.86 10.12 -19.48
N GLY A 223 -7.16 10.36 -18.37
CA GLY A 223 -7.38 11.51 -17.49
C GLY A 223 -7.33 12.86 -18.21
N MET A 224 -6.34 13.06 -19.09
CA MET A 224 -6.23 14.30 -19.88
C MET A 224 -7.47 14.52 -20.78
N MET A 225 -7.98 13.47 -21.41
CA MET A 225 -9.11 13.53 -22.34
C MET A 225 -10.42 13.77 -21.58
N VAL A 226 -10.60 13.10 -20.44
CA VAL A 226 -11.75 13.30 -19.54
C VAL A 226 -11.77 14.73 -19.02
N GLN A 227 -10.61 15.29 -18.63
CA GLN A 227 -10.50 16.67 -18.18
C GLN A 227 -10.81 17.67 -19.29
N ALA A 228 -10.27 17.45 -20.50
CA ALA A 228 -10.48 18.31 -21.66
C ALA A 228 -11.96 18.37 -22.09
N ALA A 229 -12.71 17.27 -21.93
CA ALA A 229 -14.13 17.21 -22.28
C ALA A 229 -15.03 18.20 -21.50
N GLN A 230 -14.54 18.78 -20.41
CA GLN A 230 -15.29 19.76 -19.61
C GLN A 230 -15.34 21.15 -20.27
N TYR A 231 -14.40 21.47 -21.16
CA TYR A 231 -14.28 22.80 -21.77
C TYR A 231 -15.21 22.97 -22.97
N LYS A 232 -16.53 23.02 -22.72
CA LYS A 232 -17.56 23.19 -23.75
C LYS A 232 -17.30 24.46 -24.59
N GLY A 233 -17.06 24.29 -25.88
CA GLY A 233 -16.81 25.38 -26.84
C GLY A 233 -15.36 25.54 -27.30
N ILE A 234 -14.39 24.96 -26.57
CA ILE A 234 -12.96 24.95 -26.96
C ILE A 234 -12.45 23.51 -27.05
N GLY A 235 -12.85 22.65 -26.12
CA GLY A 235 -12.50 21.22 -26.13
C GLY A 235 -13.17 20.49 -27.29
N LYS A 236 -12.39 19.65 -27.99
CA LYS A 236 -12.90 18.79 -29.06
C LYS A 236 -13.61 17.55 -28.48
N THR A 237 -14.69 17.15 -29.13
CA THR A 237 -15.39 15.90 -28.79
C THR A 237 -14.79 14.76 -29.61
N TYR A 238 -14.31 13.73 -28.94
CA TYR A 238 -13.79 12.53 -29.60
C TYR A 238 -14.94 11.62 -30.09
N PRO A 239 -14.75 10.85 -31.18
CA PRO A 239 -13.54 10.78 -32.00
C PRO A 239 -13.34 12.04 -32.86
N ILE A 240 -12.09 12.44 -33.07
CA ILE A 240 -11.72 13.58 -33.92
C ILE A 240 -11.08 13.07 -35.21
N ASP A 241 -11.29 13.79 -36.32
CA ASP A 241 -10.48 13.62 -37.53
C ASP A 241 -9.13 14.31 -37.31
N VAL A 242 -8.04 13.57 -37.52
CA VAL A 242 -6.68 14.09 -37.35
C VAL A 242 -6.37 15.25 -38.31
N ARG A 243 -7.03 15.28 -39.48
CA ARG A 243 -6.92 16.36 -40.46
C ARG A 243 -7.57 17.67 -39.98
N GLU A 244 -8.46 17.60 -39.00
CA GLU A 244 -9.19 18.75 -38.41
C GLU A 244 -8.65 19.17 -37.03
N ALA A 245 -7.46 18.69 -36.65
CA ALA A 245 -6.82 19.05 -35.39
C ALA A 245 -6.48 20.56 -35.33
N ASP A 246 -6.67 21.19 -34.17
CA ASP A 246 -6.39 22.63 -33.99
C ASP A 246 -4.90 22.98 -34.15
N ASN A 247 -4.02 21.99 -33.98
CA ASN A 247 -2.61 22.06 -34.34
C ASN A 247 -2.31 20.97 -35.37
N PRO A 248 -2.12 21.31 -36.65
CA PRO A 248 -1.91 20.34 -37.72
C PRO A 248 -0.54 19.66 -37.66
N PHE A 249 0.39 20.12 -36.79
CA PHE A 249 1.74 19.57 -36.69
C PHE A 249 1.89 18.41 -35.69
N ASN A 250 0.81 17.99 -35.02
CA ASN A 250 0.83 16.91 -34.03
C ASN A 250 0.12 15.66 -34.54
N THR A 251 0.73 14.99 -35.52
CA THR A 251 0.18 13.80 -36.18
C THR A 251 1.29 12.90 -36.72
N ALA A 252 0.91 11.70 -37.16
CA ALA A 252 1.76 10.80 -37.92
C ALA A 252 1.66 11.10 -39.43
N TRP A 253 2.81 11.20 -40.08
CA TRP A 253 2.96 11.51 -41.50
C TRP A 253 3.45 10.30 -42.27
N LEU A 254 2.75 9.95 -43.35
CA LEU A 254 3.18 8.90 -44.27
C LEU A 254 4.35 9.38 -45.13
N THR A 255 5.42 8.59 -45.18
CA THR A 255 6.62 8.82 -46.00
C THR A 255 6.58 8.04 -47.32
N SER A 256 7.50 8.33 -48.24
CA SER A 256 7.50 7.71 -49.59
C SER A 256 7.72 6.20 -49.58
N ASP A 257 8.37 5.67 -48.54
CA ASP A 257 8.65 4.26 -48.30
C ASP A 257 7.56 3.54 -47.48
N GLY A 258 6.39 4.17 -47.30
CA GLY A 258 5.22 3.55 -46.65
C GLY A 258 5.31 3.49 -45.12
N ARG A 259 6.25 4.24 -44.53
CA ARG A 259 6.46 4.32 -43.08
C ARG A 259 5.80 5.59 -42.53
N TYR A 260 5.79 5.71 -41.20
CA TYR A 260 5.21 6.88 -40.53
C TYR A 260 6.22 7.57 -39.62
N ILE A 261 6.21 8.90 -39.65
CA ILE A 261 6.93 9.76 -38.71
C ILE A 261 5.90 10.55 -37.90
N GLN A 262 5.94 10.44 -36.58
CA GLN A 262 5.14 11.25 -35.67
C GLN A 262 5.93 12.51 -35.31
N THR A 263 5.34 13.68 -35.52
CA THR A 263 5.86 14.94 -34.97
C THR A 263 5.08 15.35 -33.72
N CYS A 264 5.74 16.06 -32.80
CA CYS A 264 5.10 16.59 -31.59
C CYS A 264 5.62 18.01 -31.32
N MET A 265 4.98 18.98 -31.96
CA MET A 265 5.24 20.42 -31.86
C MET A 265 4.05 21.11 -31.17
N PRO A 266 3.90 21.00 -29.84
CA PRO A 266 2.74 21.53 -29.10
C PRO A 266 2.60 23.04 -29.26
N ASP A 267 3.70 23.77 -29.33
CA ASP A 267 3.72 25.20 -29.63
C ASP A 267 3.93 25.44 -31.13
N TYR A 268 2.83 25.47 -31.88
CA TYR A 268 2.83 25.68 -33.34
C TYR A 268 3.68 26.90 -33.75
N ASN A 269 3.59 28.02 -33.02
CA ASN A 269 4.23 29.28 -33.42
C ASN A 269 5.76 29.17 -33.36
N THR A 270 6.29 28.47 -32.36
CA THR A 270 7.74 28.27 -32.22
C THR A 270 8.33 27.48 -33.39
N TYR A 271 7.59 26.50 -33.92
CA TYR A 271 8.11 25.58 -34.93
C TYR A 271 7.69 25.89 -36.37
N TYR A 272 6.64 26.70 -36.59
CA TYR A 272 6.07 26.92 -37.92
C TYR A 272 7.09 27.25 -39.00
N ASN A 273 7.88 28.31 -38.82
CA ASN A 273 8.85 28.75 -39.83
C ASN A 273 9.95 27.71 -40.07
N LYS A 274 10.46 27.10 -39.00
CA LYS A 274 11.49 26.05 -39.09
C LYS A 274 10.97 24.84 -39.86
N PHE A 275 9.75 24.40 -39.53
CA PHE A 275 9.17 23.21 -40.12
C PHE A 275 8.79 23.43 -41.58
N MET A 276 8.19 24.58 -41.92
CA MET A 276 7.88 24.95 -43.31
C MET A 276 9.14 25.00 -44.17
N ALA A 277 10.23 25.60 -43.67
CA ALA A 277 11.51 25.58 -44.36
C ALA A 277 12.05 24.14 -44.52
N ALA A 278 12.02 23.33 -43.45
CA ALA A 278 12.52 21.96 -43.47
C ALA A 278 11.81 21.06 -44.50
N ILE A 279 10.51 21.26 -44.70
CA ILE A 279 9.73 20.50 -45.69
C ILE A 279 9.80 21.08 -47.11
N GLY A 280 10.65 22.09 -47.35
CA GLY A 280 10.84 22.73 -48.66
C GLY A 280 9.68 23.63 -49.08
N ARG A 281 9.06 24.31 -48.10
CA ARG A 281 8.02 25.33 -48.27
C ARG A 281 8.49 26.68 -47.73
N GLU A 282 9.69 27.10 -48.11
CA GLU A 282 10.25 28.41 -47.79
C GLU A 282 9.34 29.55 -48.27
N ASP A 283 8.54 29.31 -49.33
CA ASP A 283 7.51 30.23 -49.82
C ASP A 283 6.38 30.50 -48.81
N LEU A 284 6.24 29.67 -47.77
CA LEU A 284 5.24 29.81 -46.72
C LEU A 284 5.80 30.29 -45.37
N VAL A 285 7.11 30.52 -45.27
CA VAL A 285 7.71 31.12 -44.06
C VAL A 285 7.12 32.52 -43.84
N ASP A 286 6.75 32.82 -42.59
CA ASP A 286 6.09 34.07 -42.18
C ASP A 286 4.76 34.38 -42.91
N ASN A 287 4.13 33.38 -43.54
CA ASN A 287 2.87 33.59 -44.26
C ASN A 287 1.73 33.97 -43.29
N GLU A 288 1.17 35.19 -43.45
CA GLU A 288 0.13 35.74 -42.58
C GLU A 288 -1.19 34.95 -42.56
N ASN A 289 -1.42 34.04 -43.52
CA ASN A 289 -2.57 33.15 -43.47
C ASN A 289 -2.36 32.00 -42.49
N TYR A 290 -1.12 31.52 -42.33
CA TYR A 290 -0.80 30.32 -41.57
C TYR A 290 -0.04 30.62 -40.27
N PHE A 291 0.60 31.78 -40.16
CA PHE A 291 1.36 32.24 -39.00
C PHE A 291 0.82 33.58 -38.47
N PRO A 292 0.67 33.75 -37.14
CA PRO A 292 0.72 32.70 -36.13
C PRO A 292 -0.52 31.78 -36.21
N VAL A 293 -0.57 30.73 -35.38
CA VAL A 293 -1.65 29.72 -35.35
C VAL A 293 -3.05 30.36 -35.28
N GLN A 294 -3.20 31.51 -34.62
CA GLN A 294 -4.46 32.23 -34.51
C GLN A 294 -5.00 32.69 -35.86
N ASN A 295 -4.13 33.09 -36.80
CA ASN A 295 -4.55 33.51 -38.14
C ASN A 295 -5.07 32.31 -38.94
N MET A 296 -4.37 31.18 -38.85
CA MET A 296 -4.76 29.92 -39.46
C MET A 296 -6.13 29.45 -38.95
N GLN A 297 -6.30 29.46 -37.62
CA GLN A 297 -7.55 29.07 -36.96
C GLN A 297 -8.71 30.00 -37.31
N ALA A 298 -8.49 31.32 -37.27
CA ALA A 298 -9.53 32.31 -37.61
C ALA A 298 -10.01 32.20 -39.07
N LYS A 299 -9.13 31.76 -39.98
CA LYS A 299 -9.44 31.55 -41.41
C LYS A 299 -9.88 30.11 -41.72
N ASN A 300 -9.88 29.22 -40.72
CA ASN A 300 -10.20 27.79 -40.86
C ASN A 300 -9.33 27.06 -41.90
N LEU A 301 -8.02 27.33 -41.89
CA LEU A 301 -7.05 26.81 -42.88
C LEU A 301 -6.23 25.61 -42.38
N GLY A 302 -6.59 25.01 -41.23
CA GLY A 302 -5.81 23.92 -40.62
C GLY A 302 -5.72 22.66 -41.48
N THR A 303 -6.82 22.32 -42.16
CA THR A 303 -6.88 21.19 -43.10
C THR A 303 -5.97 21.40 -44.31
N GLU A 304 -5.86 22.64 -44.80
CA GLU A 304 -4.96 22.98 -45.89
C GLU A 304 -3.48 22.87 -45.46
N VAL A 305 -3.14 23.37 -44.27
CA VAL A 305 -1.78 23.22 -43.72
C VAL A 305 -1.44 21.74 -43.53
N TYR A 306 -2.38 20.93 -43.02
CA TYR A 306 -2.21 19.48 -42.91
C TYR A 306 -1.92 18.82 -44.27
N ASP A 307 -2.69 19.18 -45.31
CA ASP A 307 -2.52 18.63 -46.65
C ASP A 307 -1.16 19.04 -47.25
N ILE A 308 -0.74 20.29 -47.06
CA ILE A 308 0.58 20.80 -47.48
C ILE A 308 1.70 19.95 -46.86
N VAL A 309 1.65 19.74 -45.55
CA VAL A 309 2.68 18.95 -44.84
C VAL A 309 2.62 17.49 -45.30
N THR A 310 1.44 16.91 -45.42
CA THR A 310 1.24 15.53 -45.88
C THR A 310 1.87 15.31 -47.26
N GLU A 311 1.60 16.20 -48.21
CA GLU A 311 2.17 16.10 -49.55
C GLU A 311 3.67 16.34 -49.59
N ALA A 312 4.22 17.14 -48.67
CA ALA A 312 5.65 17.27 -48.52
C ALA A 312 6.28 15.99 -47.95
N MET A 313 5.77 15.48 -46.83
CA MET A 313 6.28 14.30 -46.13
C MET A 313 6.28 13.03 -47.01
N LYS A 314 5.32 12.88 -47.92
CA LYS A 314 5.28 11.76 -48.89
C LYS A 314 6.42 11.75 -49.92
N LYS A 315 7.22 12.82 -50.04
CA LYS A 315 8.25 12.93 -51.08
C LYS A 315 9.56 12.23 -50.74
N LYS A 316 9.83 11.96 -49.46
CA LYS A 316 11.10 11.40 -49.00
C LYS A 316 10.88 10.20 -48.08
N THR A 317 11.91 9.37 -48.00
CA THR A 317 11.95 8.20 -47.12
C THR A 317 12.12 8.62 -45.66
N VAL A 318 11.92 7.70 -44.72
CA VAL A 318 12.17 7.99 -43.29
C VAL A 318 13.61 8.39 -43.03
N LEU A 319 14.58 7.77 -43.70
CA LEU A 319 16.01 8.05 -43.48
C LEU A 319 16.36 9.48 -43.87
N GLU A 320 15.90 9.93 -45.04
CA GLU A 320 16.09 11.30 -45.49
C GLU A 320 15.40 12.31 -44.56
N TRP A 321 14.16 12.02 -44.13
CA TRP A 321 13.46 12.90 -43.20
C TRP A 321 14.12 12.96 -41.84
N LYS A 322 14.67 11.85 -41.34
CA LYS A 322 15.38 11.82 -40.07
C LYS A 322 16.52 12.83 -40.07
N GLU A 323 17.32 12.86 -41.13
CA GLU A 323 18.41 13.83 -41.29
C GLU A 323 17.90 15.27 -41.33
N ILE A 324 16.93 15.55 -42.20
CA ILE A 324 16.38 16.91 -42.40
C ILE A 324 15.73 17.45 -41.12
N LEU A 325 14.89 16.65 -40.45
CA LEU A 325 14.17 17.07 -39.26
C LEU A 325 15.10 17.24 -38.06
N THR A 326 16.14 16.40 -37.94
CA THR A 326 17.17 16.57 -36.91
C THR A 326 17.99 17.84 -37.12
N GLU A 327 18.42 18.13 -38.36
CA GLU A 327 19.15 19.37 -38.68
C GLU A 327 18.30 20.63 -38.40
N ALA A 328 17.00 20.54 -38.68
CA ALA A 328 16.05 21.63 -38.44
C ALA A 328 15.58 21.76 -36.97
N ASP A 329 16.07 20.91 -36.06
CA ASP A 329 15.66 20.88 -34.64
C ASP A 329 14.14 20.72 -34.48
N ILE A 330 13.55 19.83 -35.29
CA ILE A 330 12.13 19.48 -35.22
C ILE A 330 11.96 18.24 -34.34
N PRO A 331 11.07 18.26 -33.33
CA PRO A 331 10.80 17.09 -32.51
C PRO A 331 9.96 16.04 -33.27
N PHE A 332 10.55 14.88 -33.52
CA PHE A 332 9.89 13.75 -34.19
C PHE A 332 10.31 12.39 -33.61
N SER A 333 9.53 11.37 -33.94
CA SER A 333 9.90 9.97 -33.76
C SER A 333 9.37 9.14 -34.93
N VAL A 334 10.07 8.05 -35.26
CA VAL A 334 9.62 7.08 -36.26
C VAL A 334 8.63 6.11 -35.61
N ALA A 335 7.54 5.79 -36.29
CA ALA A 335 6.69 4.68 -35.89
C ALA A 335 7.44 3.36 -36.13
N GLN A 336 8.11 2.88 -35.08
CA GLN A 336 8.85 1.63 -35.09
C GLN A 336 7.89 0.44 -34.91
N SER A 337 8.22 -0.67 -35.54
CA SER A 337 7.64 -1.98 -35.26
C SER A 337 8.19 -2.57 -33.95
N TRP A 338 7.53 -3.59 -33.42
CA TRP A 338 7.99 -4.28 -32.22
C TRP A 338 9.35 -4.94 -32.42
N GLU A 339 9.59 -5.49 -33.63
CA GLU A 339 10.85 -6.10 -34.02
C GLU A 339 11.99 -5.09 -34.09
N GLU A 340 11.75 -3.87 -34.60
CA GLU A 340 12.75 -2.82 -34.62
C GLU A 340 13.09 -2.29 -33.23
N ILE A 341 12.09 -2.19 -32.34
CA ILE A 341 12.29 -1.80 -30.95
C ILE A 341 13.25 -2.78 -30.23
N LEU A 342 13.26 -4.07 -30.60
CA LEU A 342 14.20 -5.04 -30.04
C LEU A 342 15.66 -4.76 -30.39
N GLU A 343 15.91 -3.97 -31.43
CA GLU A 343 17.24 -3.55 -31.88
C GLU A 343 17.56 -2.09 -31.50
N ASP A 344 16.68 -1.40 -30.78
CA ASP A 344 16.88 0.00 -30.39
C ASP A 344 18.00 0.15 -29.34
N GLU A 345 19.11 0.74 -29.77
CA GLU A 345 20.31 0.93 -28.93
C GLU A 345 20.02 1.76 -27.68
N GLN A 346 19.15 2.76 -27.77
CA GLN A 346 18.80 3.61 -26.63
C GLN A 346 17.98 2.82 -25.61
N ALA A 347 17.06 1.96 -26.04
CA ALA A 347 16.28 1.10 -25.16
C ALA A 347 17.18 0.10 -24.43
N TRP A 348 18.16 -0.51 -25.12
CA TRP A 348 19.16 -1.37 -24.50
C TRP A 348 20.06 -0.62 -23.51
N ALA A 349 20.60 0.54 -23.90
CA ALA A 349 21.43 1.37 -23.03
C ALA A 349 20.67 1.85 -21.78
N ASN A 350 19.36 2.09 -21.91
CA ASN A 350 18.49 2.47 -20.80
C ASN A 350 17.98 1.29 -19.97
N ASN A 351 18.42 0.06 -20.26
CA ASN A 351 18.00 -1.16 -19.57
C ASN A 351 16.49 -1.42 -19.63
N CYS A 352 15.83 -1.00 -20.71
CA CYS A 352 14.42 -1.33 -20.95
C CYS A 352 14.22 -2.82 -21.22
N PHE A 353 15.28 -3.55 -21.61
CA PHE A 353 15.24 -4.98 -21.92
C PHE A 353 16.18 -5.84 -21.08
N TYR A 354 15.85 -7.12 -20.99
CA TYR A 354 16.64 -8.19 -20.36
C TYR A 354 16.75 -9.39 -21.31
N LYS A 355 17.92 -10.02 -21.41
CA LYS A 355 18.08 -11.31 -22.10
C LYS A 355 17.94 -12.45 -21.10
N MET A 356 16.81 -13.16 -21.17
CA MET A 356 16.55 -14.35 -20.37
C MET A 356 17.08 -15.59 -21.07
N LYS A 357 17.91 -16.36 -20.38
CA LYS A 357 18.37 -17.68 -20.83
C LYS A 357 17.54 -18.77 -20.18
N TYR A 358 17.12 -19.74 -20.98
CA TYR A 358 16.33 -20.88 -20.54
C TYR A 358 17.18 -22.15 -20.53
N ASP A 359 16.80 -23.13 -19.72
CA ASP A 359 17.55 -24.37 -19.49
C ASP A 359 17.68 -25.23 -20.77
N ASN A 360 16.77 -25.06 -21.73
CA ASN A 360 16.81 -25.68 -23.05
C ASN A 360 17.84 -25.01 -24.01
N GLY A 361 18.56 -23.98 -23.56
CA GLY A 361 19.52 -23.22 -24.35
C GLY A 361 18.93 -22.04 -25.13
N ASP A 362 17.61 -21.85 -25.10
CA ASP A 362 16.97 -20.70 -25.74
C ASP A 362 17.26 -19.40 -25.00
N GLU A 363 17.24 -18.30 -25.75
CA GLU A 363 17.28 -16.94 -25.21
C GLU A 363 16.05 -16.15 -25.68
N ARG A 364 15.44 -15.36 -24.80
CA ARG A 364 14.34 -14.43 -25.14
C ARG A 364 14.56 -13.07 -24.51
N THR A 365 14.13 -12.02 -25.21
CA THR A 365 14.13 -10.65 -24.68
C THR A 365 12.88 -10.41 -23.84
N LEU A 366 13.03 -9.97 -22.59
CA LEU A 366 11.95 -9.53 -21.72
C LEU A 366 11.99 -8.01 -21.53
N VAL A 367 10.84 -7.40 -21.27
CA VAL A 367 10.71 -5.96 -20.99
C VAL A 367 10.80 -5.72 -19.49
N CYS A 368 11.60 -4.73 -19.11
CA CYS A 368 11.82 -4.35 -17.72
C CYS A 368 10.77 -3.38 -17.20
N LEU A 369 10.59 -3.37 -15.88
CA LEU A 369 9.86 -2.29 -15.20
C LEU A 369 10.54 -0.93 -15.48
N PRO A 370 9.77 0.12 -15.84
CA PRO A 370 10.32 1.43 -16.16
C PRO A 370 10.79 2.22 -14.94
N VAL A 371 10.33 1.84 -13.74
CA VAL A 371 10.69 2.50 -12.48
C VAL A 371 12.05 1.99 -12.00
N LYS A 372 12.98 2.91 -11.80
CA LYS A 372 14.35 2.62 -11.36
C LYS A 372 14.57 3.10 -9.94
N PHE A 373 14.99 2.20 -9.06
CA PHE A 373 15.33 2.52 -7.67
C PHE A 373 16.84 2.45 -7.51
N ALA A 374 17.47 3.58 -7.14
CA ALA A 374 18.93 3.66 -7.06
C ALA A 374 19.53 2.66 -6.04
N GLU A 375 18.87 2.47 -4.89
CA GLU A 375 19.36 1.59 -3.83
C GLU A 375 19.08 0.11 -4.08
N MET A 376 17.89 -0.20 -4.62
CA MET A 376 17.51 -1.60 -4.91
C MET A 376 18.24 -2.14 -6.14
N GLY A 377 18.67 -1.25 -7.04
CA GLY A 377 19.24 -1.63 -8.32
C GLY A 377 18.20 -2.32 -9.20
N ARG A 378 18.68 -3.21 -10.07
CA ARG A 378 17.82 -4.01 -10.94
C ARG A 378 17.41 -5.29 -10.22
N PRO A 379 16.11 -5.60 -10.11
CA PRO A 379 15.70 -6.88 -9.57
C PRO A 379 16.22 -8.02 -10.44
N GLU A 380 16.53 -9.16 -9.82
CA GLU A 380 16.89 -10.37 -10.55
C GLU A 380 15.69 -10.86 -11.37
N TYR A 381 15.91 -11.12 -12.66
CA TYR A 381 14.90 -11.69 -13.54
C TYR A 381 15.15 -13.20 -13.62
N ASN A 382 14.23 -13.97 -13.06
CA ASN A 382 14.22 -15.43 -13.16
C ASN A 382 13.20 -15.88 -14.20
N ARG A 383 13.40 -17.08 -14.78
CA ARG A 383 12.37 -17.67 -15.63
C ARG A 383 11.08 -17.85 -14.82
N GLY A 384 9.94 -17.82 -15.51
CA GLY A 384 8.69 -18.24 -14.88
C GLY A 384 8.84 -19.67 -14.33
N PRO A 385 8.32 -19.96 -13.14
CA PRO A 385 8.35 -21.30 -12.60
C PRO A 385 7.50 -22.24 -13.46
N LEU A 386 7.92 -23.50 -13.54
CA LEU A 386 7.09 -24.57 -14.09
C LEU A 386 5.93 -24.87 -13.14
N ILE A 387 4.92 -25.58 -13.63
CA ILE A 387 3.74 -25.93 -12.84
C ILE A 387 4.19 -26.70 -11.59
N GLY A 388 3.92 -26.17 -10.40
CA GLY A 388 4.23 -26.81 -9.13
C GLY A 388 5.71 -26.99 -8.80
N GLU A 389 6.63 -26.36 -9.54
CA GLU A 389 8.09 -26.49 -9.37
C GLU A 389 8.53 -26.31 -7.90
N HIS A 390 8.03 -25.28 -7.24
CA HIS A 390 8.35 -24.96 -5.84
C HIS A 390 7.36 -25.58 -4.83
N GLY A 391 6.35 -26.31 -5.29
CA GLY A 391 5.28 -26.86 -4.45
C GLY A 391 5.80 -27.73 -3.30
N PRO A 392 6.65 -28.74 -3.57
CA PRO A 392 7.25 -29.58 -2.53
C PRO A 392 8.07 -28.78 -1.50
N GLU A 393 8.89 -27.83 -1.94
CA GLU A 393 9.71 -27.01 -1.04
C GLU A 393 8.84 -26.13 -0.13
N ILE A 394 7.80 -25.50 -0.68
CA ILE A 394 6.85 -24.70 0.10
C ILE A 394 6.11 -25.56 1.12
N LEU A 395 5.66 -26.77 0.75
CA LEU A 395 4.98 -27.69 1.67
C LEU A 395 5.89 -28.14 2.82
N LYS A 396 7.16 -28.43 2.53
CA LYS A 396 8.16 -28.70 3.57
C LYS A 396 8.32 -27.51 4.53
N SER A 397 8.37 -26.30 3.99
CA SER A 397 8.54 -25.08 4.80
C SER A 397 7.40 -24.85 5.81
N ILE A 398 6.22 -25.44 5.57
CA ILE A 398 5.07 -25.37 6.47
C ILE A 398 4.80 -26.68 7.25
N GLY A 399 5.74 -27.63 7.20
CA GLY A 399 5.77 -28.80 8.09
C GLY A 399 5.29 -30.13 7.50
N TYR A 400 5.04 -30.22 6.19
CA TYR A 400 4.74 -31.51 5.55
C TYR A 400 6.02 -32.34 5.37
N THR A 401 5.90 -33.64 5.59
CA THR A 401 6.93 -34.63 5.31
C THR A 401 7.02 -34.96 3.82
N ASP A 402 8.14 -35.54 3.38
CA ASP A 402 8.30 -36.03 2.01
C ASP A 402 7.22 -37.05 1.61
N GLU A 403 6.83 -37.92 2.55
CA GLU A 403 5.82 -38.97 2.34
C GLU A 403 4.42 -38.38 2.13
N GLU A 404 4.04 -37.38 2.93
CA GLU A 404 2.77 -36.66 2.76
C GLU A 404 2.72 -35.87 1.46
N ILE A 405 3.85 -35.32 1.02
CA ILE A 405 3.95 -34.60 -0.26
C ILE A 405 3.78 -35.57 -1.43
N GLU A 406 4.43 -36.74 -1.39
CA GLU A 406 4.28 -37.75 -2.44
C GLU A 406 2.83 -38.27 -2.51
N GLU A 407 2.19 -38.49 -1.36
CA GLU A 407 0.76 -38.87 -1.33
C GLU A 407 -0.12 -37.79 -1.99
N LEU A 408 0.20 -36.51 -1.79
CA LEU A 408 -0.50 -35.40 -2.44
C LEU A 408 -0.33 -35.43 -3.96
N ILE A 409 0.86 -35.79 -4.46
CA ILE A 409 1.13 -35.94 -5.90
C ILE A 409 0.34 -37.13 -6.45
N ASP A 410 0.46 -38.30 -5.84
CA ASP A 410 -0.18 -39.54 -6.27
C ASP A 410 -1.70 -39.42 -6.37
N ARG A 411 -2.32 -38.74 -5.39
CA ARG A 411 -3.78 -38.53 -5.37
C ARG A 411 -4.23 -37.31 -6.18
N LYS A 412 -3.31 -36.66 -6.91
CA LYS A 412 -3.56 -35.48 -7.76
C LYS A 412 -4.10 -34.26 -7.02
N ALA A 413 -3.67 -34.09 -5.78
CA ALA A 413 -3.91 -32.90 -4.97
C ALA A 413 -2.77 -31.88 -5.12
N LEU A 414 -1.57 -32.30 -5.51
CA LEU A 414 -0.45 -31.49 -5.94
C LEU A 414 -0.05 -31.92 -7.36
N TYR A 415 0.17 -30.96 -8.26
CA TYR A 415 0.66 -31.23 -9.62
C TYR A 415 2.06 -30.64 -9.74
N VAL A 416 3.05 -31.45 -10.13
CA VAL A 416 4.43 -30.99 -10.31
C VAL A 416 4.90 -31.34 -11.71
N TRP A 417 5.41 -30.35 -12.44
CA TRP A 417 5.96 -30.56 -13.76
C TRP A 417 7.27 -31.34 -13.69
N ASP A 418 7.35 -32.43 -14.46
CA ASP A 418 8.59 -33.15 -14.69
C ASP A 418 9.21 -32.72 -16.01
N ASP A 419 10.30 -31.96 -15.89
CA ASP A 419 11.03 -31.43 -17.03
C ASP A 419 11.73 -32.53 -17.85
N LYS A 420 12.08 -33.67 -17.23
CA LYS A 420 12.72 -34.79 -17.94
C LYS A 420 11.77 -35.50 -18.89
N ASP A 421 10.54 -35.69 -18.44
CA ASP A 421 9.51 -36.43 -19.16
C ASP A 421 8.53 -35.51 -19.89
N ASN A 422 8.71 -34.19 -19.78
CA ASN A 422 7.87 -33.13 -20.37
C ASN A 422 6.37 -33.36 -20.07
N LYS A 423 6.05 -33.72 -18.82
CA LYS A 423 4.69 -34.08 -18.37
C LYS A 423 4.44 -33.67 -16.93
N LEU A 424 3.17 -33.58 -16.54
CA LEU A 424 2.79 -33.44 -15.14
C LEU A 424 2.91 -34.79 -14.41
N LYS A 425 3.52 -34.75 -13.22
CA LYS A 425 3.42 -35.78 -12.19
C LYS A 425 2.19 -35.52 -11.33
#